data_AF-A0A0N0N546-F1
#
_entry.id   AF-A0A0N0N546-F1
#
_cell.length_a   1.000
_cell.length_b   1.000
_cell.length_c   1.000
_cell.angle_alpha   90.00
_cell.angle_beta   90.00
_cell.angle_gamma   90.00
#
_symmetry.space_group_name_H-M   'P 1'
#
loop_
_entity.id
_entity.type
_entity.pdbx_description
1 polymer ?
#
loop_
_entity_poly.entity_id
_entity_poly.type
_entity_poly.pdbx_seq_one_letter_code
_entity_poly.pdbx_strand_id
1 'polypeptide(L)'
;MTFERFTVSARKAVVTAQEEARQLRHDHIGTEHILLGLLDVQDSTAAKVLHQLGYDKATAQADIAALVEPGTRELSGHIPFATSAKKTLELALREAQQLHHSRIGTEHVLLALVREGEGAGEGAGVGAKVLAERISPVGRIRAAVLAVASPSVSASAEGSPDAVAAGPSWPAGTPATEDTMSTAGALAGGAPVGSHHLLEAMLRAENSMAARVLRELGVDPDAVAAKIDELDPETTTDANPEEAAARRMEIRLVDDEVHLILRDPATVALARQVTELSGGPVQGVGPVASLFVPLWRTANHLLLQLQRVLEPEAGGGEADGSAEGKVAKAVRTVLGSRLRRHP
;
A
#
# COMPACT_ATOMS: atom_id res chain seq x y z
N MET A 1 -6.78 -6.55 20.48
CA MET A 1 -6.90 -5.64 19.32
C MET A 1 -6.78 -6.45 18.05
N THR A 2 -7.65 -6.22 17.07
CA THR A 2 -7.62 -6.94 15.80
C THR A 2 -6.58 -6.28 14.87
N PHE A 3 -5.56 -7.03 14.44
CA PHE A 3 -4.47 -6.56 13.56
C PHE A 3 -4.92 -6.14 12.14
N GLU A 4 -6.19 -6.41 11.81
CA GLU A 4 -6.83 -6.02 10.54
C GLU A 4 -6.87 -4.50 10.33
N ARG A 5 -6.86 -3.71 11.40
CA ARG A 5 -6.87 -2.23 11.31
C ARG A 5 -5.51 -1.62 10.98
N PHE A 6 -4.43 -2.38 11.04
CA PHE A 6 -3.08 -1.90 10.73
C PHE A 6 -2.85 -1.88 9.21
N THR A 7 -1.98 -1.00 8.73
CA THR A 7 -1.47 -1.10 7.35
C THR A 7 -0.52 -2.31 7.22
N VAL A 8 -0.20 -2.70 5.99
CA VAL A 8 0.77 -3.78 5.73
C VAL A 8 2.13 -3.44 6.38
N SER A 9 2.60 -2.20 6.20
CA SER A 9 3.88 -1.72 6.77
C SER A 9 3.84 -1.68 8.30
N ALA A 10 2.73 -1.28 8.91
CA ALA A 10 2.62 -1.25 10.37
C ALA A 10 2.51 -2.66 10.96
N ARG A 11 1.83 -3.60 10.30
CA ARG A 11 1.88 -5.03 10.68
C ARG A 11 3.29 -5.57 10.58
N LYS A 12 4.00 -5.28 9.48
CA LYS A 12 5.40 -5.68 9.30
C LYS A 12 6.27 -5.17 10.44
N ALA A 13 6.16 -3.89 10.81
CA ALA A 13 6.94 -3.31 11.91
C ALA A 13 6.69 -4.04 13.25
N VAL A 14 5.45 -4.42 13.55
CA VAL A 14 5.13 -5.18 14.78
C VAL A 14 5.67 -6.62 14.72
N VAL A 15 5.61 -7.27 13.57
CA VAL A 15 6.21 -8.60 13.38
C VAL A 15 7.73 -8.52 13.53
N THR A 16 8.37 -7.52 12.92
CA THR A 16 9.80 -7.28 13.07
C THR A 16 10.18 -6.98 14.53
N ALA A 17 9.34 -6.25 15.29
CA ALA A 17 9.57 -6.05 16.72
C ALA A 17 9.64 -7.38 17.50
N GLN A 18 8.86 -8.39 17.10
CA GLN A 18 8.97 -9.72 17.70
C GLN A 18 10.31 -10.39 17.36
N GLU A 19 10.81 -10.21 16.14
CA GLU A 19 12.12 -10.73 15.72
C GLU A 19 13.26 -10.03 16.47
N GLU A 20 13.20 -8.72 16.66
CA GLU A 20 14.17 -7.95 17.45
C GLU A 20 14.20 -8.42 18.91
N ALA A 21 13.03 -8.66 19.52
CA ALA A 21 12.95 -9.23 20.87
C ALA A 21 13.62 -10.61 20.97
N ARG A 22 13.49 -11.45 19.93
CA ARG A 22 14.21 -12.74 19.87
C ARG A 22 15.71 -12.55 19.74
N GLN A 23 16.16 -11.64 18.88
CA GLN A 23 17.58 -11.37 18.66
C GLN A 23 18.26 -10.86 19.94
N LEU A 24 17.58 -9.98 20.68
CA LEU A 24 18.03 -9.48 21.98
C LEU A 24 17.75 -10.43 23.14
N ARG A 25 17.08 -11.57 22.88
CA ARG A 25 16.72 -12.60 23.87
C ARG A 25 15.85 -12.05 25.02
N HIS A 26 15.05 -11.04 24.73
CA HIS A 26 14.10 -10.44 25.68
C HIS A 26 12.79 -11.23 25.71
N ASP A 27 12.33 -11.57 26.92
CA ASP A 27 11.13 -12.40 27.15
C ASP A 27 9.80 -11.64 26.96
N HIS A 28 9.88 -10.34 26.69
CA HIS A 28 8.74 -9.50 26.37
C HIS A 28 9.07 -8.56 25.18
N ILE A 29 8.07 -8.30 24.34
CA ILE A 29 8.17 -7.26 23.30
C ILE A 29 7.90 -5.91 23.96
N GLY A 30 8.96 -5.19 24.32
CA GLY A 30 8.93 -3.79 24.78
C GLY A 30 8.87 -2.73 23.66
N THR A 31 8.88 -1.46 24.04
CA THR A 31 8.78 -0.32 23.10
C THR A 31 10.06 -0.11 22.30
N GLU A 32 11.21 -0.54 22.82
CA GLU A 32 12.50 -0.59 22.16
C GLU A 32 12.47 -1.47 20.91
N HIS A 33 11.80 -2.63 21.00
CA HIS A 33 11.63 -3.49 19.84
C HIS A 33 10.66 -2.90 18.81
N ILE A 34 9.61 -2.20 19.28
CA ILE A 34 8.69 -1.49 18.38
C ILE A 34 9.45 -0.40 17.62
N LEU A 35 10.31 0.37 18.28
CA LEU A 35 11.15 1.38 17.64
C LEU A 35 12.08 0.76 16.59
N LEU A 36 12.77 -0.33 16.94
CA LEU A 36 13.63 -1.05 15.99
C LEU A 36 12.85 -1.60 14.80
N GLY A 37 11.65 -2.16 15.05
CA GLY A 37 10.76 -2.65 14.00
C GLY A 37 10.26 -1.54 13.08
N LEU A 38 9.98 -0.34 13.59
CA LEU A 38 9.61 0.82 12.77
C LEU A 38 10.76 1.27 11.86
N LEU A 39 11.99 1.28 12.38
CA LEU A 39 13.19 1.66 11.62
C LEU A 39 13.61 0.62 10.58
N ASP A 40 13.22 -0.65 10.76
CA ASP A 40 13.52 -1.73 9.82
C ASP A 40 12.59 -1.78 8.59
N VAL A 41 11.35 -1.28 8.73
CA VAL A 41 10.43 -1.21 7.60
C VAL A 41 10.83 -0.06 6.67
N GLN A 42 11.64 -0.41 5.68
CA GLN A 42 12.05 0.47 4.59
C GLN A 42 10.85 1.18 3.94
N ASP A 43 11.09 2.43 3.52
CA ASP A 43 10.12 3.32 2.89
C ASP A 43 8.87 3.67 3.71
N SER A 44 8.76 3.22 4.97
CA SER A 44 7.69 3.63 5.86
C SER A 44 7.81 5.09 6.30
N THR A 45 6.68 5.72 6.58
CA THR A 45 6.63 7.11 7.06
C THR A 45 7.45 7.30 8.34
N ALA A 46 7.37 6.34 9.27
CA ALA A 46 8.14 6.39 10.52
C ALA A 46 9.65 6.36 10.26
N ALA A 47 10.13 5.40 9.46
CA ALA A 47 11.54 5.29 9.12
C ALA A 47 12.05 6.55 8.39
N LYS A 48 11.29 7.06 7.41
CA LYS A 48 11.62 8.28 6.68
C LYS A 48 11.75 9.49 7.61
N VAL A 49 10.79 9.69 8.50
CA VAL A 49 10.83 10.82 9.46
C VAL A 49 12.02 10.70 10.41
N LEU A 50 12.26 9.52 10.98
CA LEU A 50 13.38 9.32 11.89
C LEU A 50 14.73 9.51 11.18
N HIS A 51 14.89 8.98 9.96
CA HIS A 51 16.09 9.20 9.15
C HIS A 51 16.31 10.67 8.79
N GLN A 52 15.25 11.41 8.43
CA GLN A 52 15.34 12.85 8.18
C GLN A 52 15.79 13.63 9.41
N LEU A 53 15.47 13.14 10.61
CA LEU A 53 15.90 13.70 11.89
C LEU A 53 17.26 13.14 12.37
N GLY A 54 17.96 12.37 11.52
CA GLY A 54 19.29 11.83 11.81
C GLY A 54 19.26 10.67 12.80
N TYR A 55 18.16 9.92 12.88
CA TYR A 55 18.03 8.76 13.75
C TYR A 55 17.71 7.49 12.95
N ASP A 56 18.70 6.61 12.85
CA ASP A 56 18.63 5.35 12.12
C ASP A 56 18.61 4.14 13.06
N LYS A 57 18.39 2.96 12.47
CA LYS A 57 18.33 1.69 13.21
C LYS A 57 19.62 1.41 13.98
N ALA A 58 20.78 1.65 13.38
CA ALA A 58 22.07 1.37 14.01
C ALA A 58 22.29 2.24 15.26
N THR A 59 21.94 3.53 15.16
CA THR A 59 22.00 4.45 16.30
C THR A 59 21.01 4.02 17.38
N ALA A 60 19.77 3.68 17.02
CA ALA A 60 18.77 3.21 17.98
C ALA A 60 19.23 1.93 18.70
N GLN A 61 19.86 0.99 18.00
CA GLN A 61 20.43 -0.22 18.61
C GLN A 61 21.51 0.12 19.64
N ALA A 62 22.40 1.06 19.33
CA ALA A 62 23.44 1.50 20.26
C ALA A 62 22.85 2.18 21.51
N ASP A 63 21.86 3.06 21.33
CA ASP A 63 21.19 3.75 22.44
C ASP A 63 20.43 2.75 23.34
N ILE A 64 19.74 1.77 22.74
CA ILE A 64 19.01 0.72 23.47
C ILE A 64 19.99 -0.17 24.24
N ALA A 65 21.10 -0.58 23.62
CA ALA A 65 22.11 -1.42 24.27
C ALA A 65 22.79 -0.72 25.47
N ALA A 66 22.77 0.61 25.52
CA ALA A 66 23.27 1.37 26.67
C ALA A 66 22.33 1.31 27.89
N LEU A 67 21.05 0.97 27.68
CA LEU A 67 20.01 0.94 28.73
C LEU A 67 19.51 -0.46 29.08
N VAL A 68 19.66 -1.43 28.17
CA VAL A 68 19.13 -2.79 28.33
C VAL A 68 20.18 -3.81 27.96
N GLU A 69 20.44 -4.74 28.88
CA GLU A 69 21.31 -5.87 28.64
C GLU A 69 20.59 -6.98 27.86
N PRO A 70 21.25 -7.65 26.90
CA PRO A 70 20.68 -8.81 26.23
C PRO A 70 20.32 -9.93 27.22
N GLY A 71 19.22 -10.62 26.95
CA GLY A 71 18.82 -11.78 27.74
C GLY A 71 19.78 -12.97 27.57
N THR A 72 19.85 -13.82 28.59
CA THR A 72 20.80 -14.94 28.63
C THR A 72 20.23 -16.26 28.10
N ARG A 73 18.91 -16.32 27.83
CA ARG A 73 18.21 -17.57 27.49
C ARG A 73 17.67 -17.56 26.05
N GLU A 74 17.73 -18.71 25.39
CA GLU A 74 17.02 -18.91 24.12
C GLU A 74 15.51 -19.01 24.35
N LEU A 75 14.76 -18.16 23.66
CA LEU A 75 13.31 -18.10 23.75
C LEU A 75 12.67 -18.93 22.63
N SER A 76 11.88 -19.93 23.03
CA SER A 76 11.03 -20.73 22.14
C SER A 76 9.55 -20.40 22.40
N GLY A 77 8.73 -20.42 21.35
CA GLY A 77 7.30 -20.13 21.46
C GLY A 77 6.92 -18.65 21.35
N HIS A 78 5.71 -18.30 21.79
CA HIS A 78 5.13 -16.96 21.69
C HIS A 78 5.73 -16.00 22.72
N ILE A 79 6.12 -14.80 22.29
CA ILE A 79 6.66 -13.74 23.17
C ILE A 79 5.53 -12.71 23.41
N PRO A 80 5.09 -12.49 24.64
CA PRO A 80 4.04 -11.53 24.94
C PRO A 80 4.55 -10.08 24.84
N PHE A 81 3.64 -9.13 24.59
CA PHE A 81 3.96 -7.71 24.70
C PHE A 81 4.06 -7.25 26.15
N ALA A 82 5.04 -6.40 26.44
CA ALA A 82 5.14 -5.66 27.69
C ALA A 82 3.96 -4.67 27.83
N THR A 83 3.67 -4.24 29.07
CA THR A 83 2.57 -3.31 29.35
C THR A 83 2.71 -1.97 28.60
N SER A 84 3.93 -1.42 28.53
CA SER A 84 4.24 -0.18 27.80
C SER A 84 4.04 -0.34 26.29
N ALA A 85 4.41 -1.49 25.73
CA ALA A 85 4.21 -1.80 24.31
C ALA A 85 2.72 -1.94 23.96
N LYS A 86 1.93 -2.63 24.79
CA LYS A 86 0.46 -2.72 24.61
C LYS A 86 -0.17 -1.32 24.63
N LYS A 87 0.19 -0.51 25.62
CA LYS A 87 -0.26 0.89 25.75
C LYS A 87 0.11 1.70 24.50
N THR A 88 1.33 1.55 23.98
CA THR A 88 1.77 2.22 22.75
C THR A 88 0.89 1.86 21.56
N LEU A 89 0.58 0.57 21.35
CA LEU A 89 -0.29 0.15 20.26
C LEU A 89 -1.74 0.66 20.43
N GLU A 90 -2.23 0.78 21.66
CA GLU A 90 -3.55 1.36 21.94
C GLU A 90 -3.57 2.87 21.66
N LEU A 91 -2.49 3.57 22.01
CA LEU A 91 -2.31 4.99 21.69
C LEU A 91 -2.22 5.20 20.18
N ALA A 92 -1.62 4.28 19.42
CA ALA A 92 -1.54 4.38 17.96
C ALA A 92 -2.93 4.40 17.29
N LEU A 93 -3.90 3.64 17.83
CA LEU A 93 -5.29 3.73 17.38
C LEU A 93 -5.88 5.12 17.65
N ARG A 94 -5.60 5.71 18.81
CA ARG A 94 -6.08 7.06 19.14
C ARG A 94 -5.45 8.14 18.25
N GLU A 95 -4.16 8.02 17.93
CA GLU A 95 -3.50 8.93 16.99
C GLU A 95 -4.12 8.80 15.58
N ALA A 96 -4.39 7.58 15.11
CA ALA A 96 -5.08 7.38 13.82
C ALA A 96 -6.47 8.02 13.80
N GLN A 97 -7.25 7.86 14.88
CA GLN A 97 -8.56 8.48 15.00
C GLN A 97 -8.50 10.01 15.07
N GLN A 98 -7.51 10.56 15.80
CA GLN A 98 -7.29 12.01 15.90
C GLN A 98 -6.88 12.64 14.58
N LEU A 99 -6.17 11.89 13.73
CA LEU A 99 -5.81 12.30 12.37
C LEU A 99 -6.87 11.89 11.33
N HIS A 100 -8.02 11.35 11.75
CA HIS A 100 -9.09 10.87 10.88
C HIS A 100 -8.64 9.81 9.86
N HIS A 101 -7.61 9.03 10.18
CA HIS A 101 -7.13 7.93 9.36
C HIS A 101 -7.90 6.64 9.67
N SER A 102 -8.38 5.97 8.62
CA SER A 102 -9.18 4.73 8.72
C SER A 102 -8.35 3.48 9.05
N ARG A 103 -7.02 3.57 8.93
CA ARG A 103 -6.06 2.49 9.24
C ARG A 103 -4.88 3.02 10.06
N ILE A 104 -4.33 2.15 10.91
CA ILE A 104 -3.16 2.44 11.73
C ILE A 104 -1.89 2.20 10.92
N GLY A 105 -1.31 3.26 10.37
CA GLY A 105 0.03 3.26 9.77
C GLY A 105 1.19 3.42 10.75
N THR A 106 2.42 3.32 10.23
CA THR A 106 3.68 3.39 11.02
C THR A 106 3.87 4.74 11.73
N GLU A 107 3.39 5.80 11.11
CA GLU A 107 3.38 7.16 11.63
C GLU A 107 2.56 7.27 12.93
N HIS A 108 1.45 6.56 13.04
CA HIS A 108 0.65 6.56 14.27
C HIS A 108 1.34 5.81 15.40
N VAL A 109 2.04 4.71 15.08
CA VAL A 109 2.82 3.97 16.06
C VAL A 109 4.00 4.81 16.57
N LEU A 110 4.65 5.56 15.66
CA LEU A 110 5.69 6.52 16.04
C LEU A 110 5.14 7.66 16.92
N LEU A 111 4.03 8.28 16.54
CA LEU A 111 3.37 9.32 17.36
C LEU A 111 2.94 8.79 18.72
N ALA A 112 2.53 7.52 18.79
CA ALA A 112 2.19 6.87 20.04
C ALA A 112 3.40 6.65 20.95
N LEU A 113 4.56 6.28 20.40
CA LEU A 113 5.83 6.20 21.16
C LEU A 113 6.21 7.56 21.74
N VAL A 114 6.09 8.62 20.95
CA VAL A 114 6.34 10.00 21.41
C VAL A 114 5.43 10.35 22.59
N ARG A 115 4.12 10.08 22.46
CA ARG A 115 3.14 10.36 23.52
C ARG A 115 3.34 9.50 24.76
N GLU A 116 3.83 8.28 24.60
CA GLU A 116 4.16 7.40 25.72
C GLU A 116 5.33 7.98 26.55
N GLY A 117 6.35 8.51 25.88
CA GLY A 117 7.48 9.20 26.52
C GLY A 117 7.15 10.55 27.14
N GLU A 118 6.20 11.30 26.59
CA GLU A 118 5.74 12.58 27.16
C GLU A 118 4.86 12.42 28.41
N GLY A 119 4.05 11.35 28.45
CA GLY A 119 3.01 11.16 29.47
C GLY A 119 3.37 10.17 30.60
N ALA A 120 4.48 9.45 30.49
CA ALA A 120 4.94 8.52 31.51
C ALA A 120 6.29 9.01 32.06
N GLY A 121 6.38 9.29 33.36
CA GLY A 121 7.65 9.55 34.03
C GLY A 121 8.54 8.30 34.04
N GLU A 122 8.96 7.82 35.22
CA GLU A 122 9.86 6.65 35.34
C GLU A 122 9.36 5.38 34.60
N GLY A 123 8.05 5.27 34.36
CA GLY A 123 7.41 4.16 33.66
C GLY A 123 7.38 4.20 32.12
N ALA A 124 8.00 5.20 31.48
CA ALA A 124 8.12 5.18 30.01
C ALA A 124 8.96 3.98 29.54
N GLY A 125 8.51 3.32 28.48
CA GLY A 125 9.26 2.21 27.89
C GLY A 125 10.58 2.67 27.29
N VAL A 126 11.56 1.77 27.19
CA VAL A 126 12.93 2.08 26.75
C VAL A 126 12.96 2.75 25.38
N GLY A 127 12.16 2.25 24.42
CA GLY A 127 12.08 2.83 23.07
C GLY A 127 11.59 4.28 23.05
N ALA A 128 10.68 4.66 23.95
CA ALA A 128 10.22 6.03 24.06
C ALA A 128 11.28 6.94 24.72
N LYS A 129 12.00 6.41 25.72
CA LYS A 129 13.09 7.11 26.40
C LYS A 129 14.23 7.46 25.45
N VAL A 130 14.80 6.47 24.75
CA VAL A 130 15.91 6.70 23.81
C VAL A 130 15.51 7.66 22.68
N LEU A 131 14.25 7.56 22.21
CA LEU A 131 13.74 8.45 21.18
C LEU A 131 13.65 9.90 21.66
N ALA A 132 13.16 10.13 22.89
CA ALA A 132 13.03 11.45 23.49
C ALA A 132 14.39 12.07 23.85
N GLU A 133 15.36 11.25 24.28
CA GLU A 133 16.74 11.67 24.55
C GLU A 133 17.46 12.07 23.26
N ARG A 134 17.28 11.30 22.18
CA ARG A 134 17.94 11.56 20.90
C ARG A 134 17.37 12.77 20.17
N ILE A 135 16.06 12.92 20.15
CA ILE A 135 15.38 13.95 19.35
C ILE A 135 14.66 14.91 20.30
N SER A 136 15.31 16.05 20.56
CA SER A 136 14.77 17.10 21.44
C SER A 136 14.55 18.44 20.71
N PRO A 137 13.40 19.12 20.92
CA PRO A 137 12.23 18.62 21.64
C PRO A 137 11.53 17.49 20.86
N VAL A 138 10.96 16.52 21.57
CA VAL A 138 10.29 15.35 20.97
C VAL A 138 9.12 15.72 20.06
N GLY A 139 8.54 16.91 20.28
CA GLY A 139 7.53 17.52 19.40
C GLY A 139 7.99 17.75 17.95
N ARG A 140 9.31 17.77 17.67
CA ARG A 140 9.84 17.82 16.29
C ARG A 140 9.44 16.58 15.49
N ILE A 141 9.33 15.42 16.13
CA ILE A 141 8.88 14.19 15.48
C ILE A 141 7.44 14.34 15.03
N ARG A 142 6.56 14.84 15.91
CA ARG A 142 5.16 15.11 15.55
C ARG A 142 5.07 16.11 14.40
N ALA A 143 5.82 17.20 14.45
CA ALA A 143 5.86 18.18 13.37
C ALA A 143 6.34 17.56 12.05
N ALA A 144 7.39 16.73 12.06
CA ALA A 144 7.91 16.06 10.87
C ALA A 144 6.94 15.02 10.31
N VAL A 145 6.28 14.22 11.17
CA VAL A 145 5.21 13.30 10.74
C VAL A 145 4.07 14.06 10.06
N LEU A 146 3.61 15.15 10.66
CA LEU A 146 2.55 15.97 10.09
C LEU A 146 2.98 16.69 8.81
N ALA A 147 4.25 17.07 8.69
CA ALA A 147 4.81 17.67 7.47
C ALA A 147 4.97 16.66 6.34
N VAL A 148 5.28 15.39 6.63
CA VAL A 148 5.29 14.31 5.63
C VAL A 148 3.86 13.90 5.25
N ALA A 149 2.90 14.05 6.18
CA ALA A 149 1.48 13.81 5.94
C ALA A 149 0.74 14.99 5.27
N SER A 150 1.28 16.21 5.36
CA SER A 150 0.73 17.41 4.73
C SER A 150 1.46 17.66 3.41
N PRO A 151 0.79 17.72 2.25
CA PRO A 151 1.47 18.05 1.01
C PRO A 151 1.98 19.49 1.09
N SER A 152 3.31 19.67 1.07
CA SER A 152 3.92 20.99 0.94
C SER A 152 3.63 21.56 -0.43
N VAL A 153 2.95 22.70 -0.44
CA VAL A 153 2.75 23.55 -1.62
C VAL A 153 4.12 24.01 -2.13
N SER A 154 4.34 23.84 -3.44
CA SER A 154 5.43 24.33 -4.30
C SER A 154 6.81 23.64 -4.26
N ALA A 155 7.04 22.78 -5.26
CA ALA A 155 7.89 23.09 -6.42
C ALA A 155 7.55 22.13 -7.59
N SER A 156 7.09 22.72 -8.68
CA SER A 156 6.73 22.20 -10.02
C SER A 156 7.82 21.30 -10.64
N ALA A 157 7.61 20.37 -11.57
CA ALA A 157 6.47 19.82 -12.30
C ALA A 157 6.96 18.52 -13.00
N GLU A 158 5.99 17.76 -13.53
CA GLU A 158 6.09 16.70 -14.56
C GLU A 158 6.14 15.22 -14.10
N GLY A 159 5.00 14.52 -14.25
CA GLY A 159 4.96 13.09 -14.61
C GLY A 159 4.15 12.11 -13.74
N SER A 160 2.82 12.13 -13.86
CA SER A 160 1.74 11.29 -13.26
C SER A 160 1.78 9.76 -13.57
N PRO A 161 0.82 8.91 -13.11
CA PRO A 161 0.03 8.86 -11.85
C PRO A 161 -0.13 7.42 -11.26
N ASP A 162 -0.29 7.30 -9.94
CA ASP A 162 -1.35 6.46 -9.31
C ASP A 162 -1.41 6.73 -7.80
N ALA A 163 -2.01 7.85 -7.45
CA ALA A 163 -2.56 8.15 -6.13
C ALA A 163 -3.37 9.44 -6.26
N VAL A 164 -4.69 9.31 -6.25
CA VAL A 164 -5.62 10.43 -6.33
C VAL A 164 -5.34 11.37 -5.15
N ALA A 165 -5.02 12.61 -5.49
CA ALA A 165 -4.70 13.68 -4.55
C ALA A 165 -5.87 13.96 -3.61
N ALA A 166 -5.60 13.99 -2.29
CA ALA A 166 -6.41 14.76 -1.37
C ALA A 166 -6.13 16.25 -1.65
N GLY A 167 -6.93 16.82 -2.54
CA GLY A 167 -7.20 18.26 -2.58
C GLY A 167 -7.87 18.72 -1.28
N PRO A 168 -8.39 19.97 -1.23
CA PRO A 168 -9.04 20.50 -0.02
C PRO A 168 -10.01 19.46 0.53
N SER A 169 -9.85 19.10 1.81
CA SER A 169 -10.66 18.05 2.44
C SER A 169 -12.10 18.31 2.10
N TRP A 170 -12.76 17.34 1.44
CA TRP A 170 -14.17 17.47 1.13
C TRP A 170 -14.88 17.87 2.43
N PRO A 171 -15.58 19.03 2.45
CA PRO A 171 -16.24 19.47 3.67
C PRO A 171 -17.14 18.36 4.19
N ALA A 172 -17.30 18.27 5.51
CA ALA A 172 -18.09 17.20 6.13
C ALA A 172 -19.42 17.03 5.38
N GLY A 173 -19.59 15.85 4.79
CA GLY A 173 -20.78 15.54 4.01
C GLY A 173 -22.00 15.47 4.91
N THR A 174 -23.16 15.79 4.36
CA THR A 174 -24.42 15.40 5.01
C THR A 174 -24.57 13.87 4.96
N PRO A 175 -25.46 13.25 5.76
CA PRO A 175 -25.72 11.81 5.66
C PRO A 175 -26.03 11.34 4.23
N ALA A 176 -26.78 12.15 3.45
CA ALA A 176 -27.05 11.85 2.05
C ALA A 176 -25.78 11.85 1.17
N THR A 177 -24.80 12.69 1.48
CA THR A 177 -23.50 12.72 0.79
C THR A 177 -22.67 11.49 1.15
N GLU A 178 -22.66 11.11 2.43
CA GLU A 178 -21.95 9.92 2.92
C GLU A 178 -22.51 8.63 2.30
N ASP A 179 -23.84 8.49 2.26
CA ASP A 179 -24.52 7.35 1.62
C ASP A 179 -24.24 7.29 0.12
N THR A 180 -24.19 8.45 -0.55
CA THR A 180 -23.84 8.54 -1.98
C THR A 180 -22.41 8.06 -2.21
N MET A 181 -21.45 8.51 -1.41
CA MET A 181 -20.03 8.10 -1.54
C MET A 181 -19.84 6.61 -1.24
N SER A 182 -20.52 6.09 -0.22
CA SER A 182 -20.53 4.67 0.13
C SER A 182 -21.07 3.82 -1.02
N THR A 183 -22.19 4.23 -1.60
CA THR A 183 -22.82 3.55 -2.74
C THR A 183 -21.95 3.61 -3.99
N ALA A 184 -21.35 4.76 -4.30
CA ALA A 184 -20.43 4.91 -5.43
C ALA A 184 -19.20 3.99 -5.30
N GLY A 185 -18.65 3.86 -4.08
CA GLY A 185 -17.57 2.91 -3.80
C GLY A 185 -17.98 1.45 -3.98
N ALA A 186 -19.21 1.09 -3.60
CA ALA A 186 -19.75 -0.25 -3.83
C ALA A 186 -19.92 -0.56 -5.33
N LEU A 187 -20.39 0.43 -6.11
CA LEU A 187 -20.54 0.31 -7.56
C LEU A 187 -19.19 0.15 -8.28
N ALA A 188 -18.15 0.84 -7.79
CA ALA A 188 -16.80 0.72 -8.33
C ALA A 188 -16.15 -0.65 -8.06
N GLY A 189 -16.69 -1.47 -7.14
CA GLY A 189 -16.25 -2.86 -6.96
C GLY A 189 -14.77 -3.04 -6.58
N GLY A 190 -14.14 -2.01 -6.01
CA GLY A 190 -12.71 -1.99 -5.68
C GLY A 190 -11.81 -1.28 -6.70
N ALA A 191 -12.36 -0.83 -7.83
CA ALA A 191 -11.72 0.11 -8.75
C ALA A 191 -11.81 1.56 -8.22
N PRO A 192 -11.03 2.50 -8.76
CA PRO A 192 -11.21 3.93 -8.49
C PRO A 192 -12.63 4.40 -8.82
N VAL A 193 -13.19 5.27 -7.97
CA VAL A 193 -14.55 5.81 -8.16
C VAL A 193 -14.53 6.86 -9.28
N GLY A 194 -14.96 6.46 -10.48
CA GLY A 194 -15.24 7.37 -11.61
C GLY A 194 -16.51 8.22 -11.45
N SER A 195 -16.67 9.22 -12.31
CA SER A 195 -17.79 10.17 -12.28
C SER A 195 -19.16 9.52 -12.52
N HIS A 196 -19.21 8.46 -13.35
CA HIS A 196 -20.42 7.68 -13.60
C HIS A 196 -20.93 6.94 -12.34
N HIS A 197 -20.03 6.39 -11.52
CA HIS A 197 -20.41 5.77 -10.24
C HIS A 197 -21.03 6.78 -9.27
N LEU A 198 -20.53 8.02 -9.25
CA LEU A 198 -21.10 9.09 -8.44
C LEU A 198 -22.49 9.49 -8.93
N LEU A 199 -22.66 9.66 -10.24
CA LEU A 199 -23.96 9.99 -10.83
C LEU A 199 -25.01 8.91 -10.54
N GLU A 200 -24.64 7.65 -10.73
CA GLU A 200 -25.53 6.52 -10.47
C GLU A 200 -25.87 6.40 -8.98
N ALA A 201 -24.90 6.61 -8.09
CA ALA A 201 -25.13 6.65 -6.64
C ALA A 201 -26.06 7.81 -6.22
N MET A 202 -25.91 9.00 -6.82
CA MET A 202 -26.79 10.15 -6.54
C MET A 202 -28.24 9.88 -6.93
N LEU A 203 -28.48 9.12 -8.00
CA LEU A 203 -29.82 8.73 -8.45
C LEU A 203 -30.45 7.63 -7.58
N ARG A 204 -29.62 6.74 -7.02
CA ARG A 204 -30.03 5.65 -6.10
C ARG A 204 -30.24 6.09 -4.66
N ALA A 205 -29.64 7.19 -4.22
CA ALA A 205 -29.78 7.70 -2.86
C ALA A 205 -31.22 8.16 -2.57
N GLU A 206 -32.02 7.26 -2.01
CA GLU A 206 -33.43 7.49 -1.68
C GLU A 206 -33.57 8.70 -0.75
N ASN A 207 -34.43 9.65 -1.14
CA ASN A 207 -34.70 10.89 -0.41
C ASN A 207 -33.57 11.94 -0.36
N SER A 208 -32.48 11.78 -1.13
CA SER A 208 -31.50 12.85 -1.27
C SER A 208 -32.04 14.03 -2.08
N MET A 209 -31.53 15.24 -1.80
CA MET A 209 -31.88 16.44 -2.58
C MET A 209 -31.50 16.27 -4.06
N ALA A 210 -30.35 15.67 -4.34
CA ALA A 210 -29.88 15.40 -5.69
C ALA A 210 -30.84 14.46 -6.46
N ALA A 211 -31.22 13.33 -5.86
CA ALA A 211 -32.18 12.40 -6.46
C ALA A 211 -33.53 13.07 -6.73
N ARG A 212 -34.02 13.92 -5.81
CA ARG A 212 -35.29 14.64 -5.98
C ARG A 212 -35.24 15.60 -7.16
N VAL A 213 -34.20 16.44 -7.22
CA VAL A 213 -34.02 17.41 -8.32
C VAL A 213 -33.92 16.69 -9.66
N LEU A 214 -33.11 15.63 -9.75
CA LEU A 214 -32.94 14.88 -11.00
C LEU A 214 -34.24 14.23 -11.47
N ARG A 215 -35.04 13.65 -10.55
CA ARG A 215 -36.36 13.10 -10.89
C ARG A 215 -37.37 14.17 -11.31
N GLU A 216 -37.38 15.33 -10.66
CA GLU A 216 -38.21 16.47 -11.06
C GLU A 216 -37.84 17.01 -12.45
N LEU A 217 -36.56 16.92 -12.83
CA LEU A 217 -36.07 17.21 -14.19
C LEU A 217 -36.39 16.10 -15.20
N GLY A 218 -37.02 15.00 -14.79
CA GLY A 218 -37.40 13.87 -15.65
C GLY A 218 -36.26 12.88 -15.92
N VAL A 219 -35.19 12.90 -15.11
CA VAL A 219 -34.08 11.94 -15.22
C VAL A 219 -34.49 10.63 -14.54
N ASP A 220 -34.62 9.57 -15.33
CA ASP A 220 -34.90 8.21 -14.87
C ASP A 220 -33.59 7.49 -14.46
N PRO A 221 -33.43 7.08 -13.19
CA PRO A 221 -32.24 6.35 -12.71
C PRO A 221 -31.88 5.12 -13.55
N ASP A 222 -32.88 4.33 -13.96
CA ASP A 222 -32.65 3.07 -14.67
C ASP A 222 -32.21 3.34 -16.12
N ALA A 223 -32.78 4.37 -16.74
CA ALA A 223 -32.37 4.82 -18.07
C ALA A 223 -30.95 5.38 -18.07
N VAL A 224 -30.54 6.09 -17.01
CA VAL A 224 -29.17 6.58 -16.86
C VAL A 224 -28.18 5.43 -16.68
N ALA A 225 -28.48 4.46 -15.83
CA ALA A 225 -27.63 3.28 -15.64
C ALA A 225 -27.45 2.51 -16.96
N ALA A 226 -28.55 2.25 -17.68
CA ALA A 226 -28.47 1.62 -19.00
C ALA A 226 -27.64 2.44 -20.00
N LYS A 227 -27.71 3.78 -19.94
CA LYS A 227 -26.94 4.65 -20.83
C LYS A 227 -25.45 4.70 -20.48
N ILE A 228 -25.11 4.59 -19.21
CA ILE A 228 -23.72 4.46 -18.73
C ILE A 228 -23.13 3.14 -19.23
N ASP A 229 -23.89 2.05 -19.21
CA ASP A 229 -23.44 0.75 -19.75
C ASP A 229 -23.24 0.78 -21.28
N GLU A 230 -24.03 1.59 -22.00
CA GLU A 230 -23.89 1.81 -23.45
C GLU A 230 -22.69 2.70 -23.82
N LEU A 231 -22.36 3.68 -22.97
CA LEU A 231 -21.30 4.65 -23.22
C LEU A 231 -19.98 4.14 -22.66
N ASP A 232 -19.02 3.82 -23.54
CA ASP A 232 -17.73 3.32 -23.12
C ASP A 232 -16.98 4.36 -22.24
N PRO A 233 -16.78 4.09 -20.92
CA PRO A 233 -16.07 4.99 -20.02
C PRO A 233 -14.62 5.22 -20.46
N GLU A 234 -14.07 4.32 -21.30
CA GLU A 234 -12.72 4.41 -21.87
C GLU A 234 -12.55 5.60 -22.84
N THR A 235 -13.66 6.21 -23.28
CA THR A 235 -13.65 7.43 -24.12
C THR A 235 -13.69 8.73 -23.32
N THR A 236 -13.72 8.64 -21.98
CA THR A 236 -13.86 9.79 -21.09
C THR A 236 -12.64 9.92 -20.15
N THR A 237 -12.62 10.97 -19.35
CA THR A 237 -11.59 11.18 -18.32
C THR A 237 -11.69 10.21 -17.13
N ASP A 238 -12.67 9.31 -17.12
CA ASP A 238 -12.82 8.28 -16.09
C ASP A 238 -11.89 7.06 -16.30
N ALA A 239 -11.14 6.97 -17.40
CA ALA A 239 -10.24 5.84 -17.70
C ALA A 239 -8.98 5.79 -16.80
N ASN A 240 -8.63 4.59 -16.29
CA ASN A 240 -7.46 4.37 -15.43
C ASN A 240 -6.13 4.25 -16.24
N PRO A 241 -5.09 5.06 -15.94
CA PRO A 241 -3.76 4.99 -16.58
C PRO A 241 -3.01 3.66 -16.44
N GLU A 242 -3.08 2.97 -15.29
CA GLU A 242 -2.39 1.69 -15.09
C GLU A 242 -2.98 0.57 -15.96
N GLU A 243 -4.31 0.57 -16.14
CA GLU A 243 -5.01 -0.39 -16.99
C GLU A 243 -4.75 -0.12 -18.48
N ALA A 244 -4.60 1.14 -18.87
CA ALA A 244 -4.19 1.52 -20.22
C ALA A 244 -2.74 1.08 -20.54
N ALA A 245 -1.83 1.16 -19.56
CA ALA A 245 -0.43 0.74 -19.69
C ALA A 245 -0.30 -0.79 -19.80
N ALA A 246 -1.01 -1.55 -18.96
CA ALA A 246 -1.00 -3.01 -18.96
C ALA A 246 -1.48 -3.62 -20.29
N ARG A 247 -2.39 -2.95 -21.01
CA ARG A 247 -2.94 -3.41 -22.31
C ARG A 247 -2.00 -3.17 -23.50
N ARG A 248 -0.90 -2.43 -23.34
CA ARG A 248 0.07 -2.09 -24.41
C ARG A 248 1.43 -2.78 -24.25
N MET A 249 1.51 -3.78 -23.36
CA MET A 249 2.69 -4.59 -23.11
C MET A 249 2.52 -5.97 -23.74
N GLU A 250 3.54 -6.44 -24.47
CA GLU A 250 3.58 -7.77 -25.10
C GLU A 250 4.79 -8.54 -24.55
N ILE A 251 4.62 -9.83 -24.29
CA ILE A 251 5.70 -10.72 -23.86
C ILE A 251 5.96 -11.73 -24.97
N ARG A 252 7.18 -11.81 -25.47
CA ARG A 252 7.63 -12.81 -26.46
C ARG A 252 8.75 -13.66 -25.89
N LEU A 253 8.76 -14.93 -26.25
CA LEU A 253 9.91 -15.81 -26.02
C LEU A 253 10.71 -15.89 -27.32
N VAL A 254 12.01 -15.63 -27.26
CA VAL A 254 12.94 -15.76 -28.39
C VAL A 254 14.11 -16.60 -27.89
N ASP A 255 14.29 -17.79 -28.46
CA ASP A 255 15.23 -18.80 -27.97
C ASP A 255 15.04 -19.07 -26.46
N ASP A 256 16.07 -18.83 -25.64
CA ASP A 256 16.04 -18.99 -24.18
C ASP A 256 15.79 -17.66 -23.44
N GLU A 257 15.37 -16.60 -24.14
CA GLU A 257 15.17 -15.25 -23.59
C GLU A 257 13.70 -14.78 -23.60
N VAL A 258 13.26 -14.16 -22.50
CA VAL A 258 11.95 -13.52 -22.39
C VAL A 258 12.07 -12.04 -22.76
N HIS A 259 11.51 -11.67 -23.90
CA HIS A 259 11.43 -10.31 -24.39
C HIS A 259 10.15 -9.63 -23.92
N LEU A 260 10.30 -8.51 -23.22
CA LEU A 260 9.20 -7.62 -22.88
C LEU A 260 9.14 -6.48 -23.90
N ILE A 261 8.12 -6.49 -24.75
CA ILE A 261 7.87 -5.44 -25.75
C ILE A 261 6.95 -4.40 -25.13
N LEU A 262 7.50 -3.22 -24.90
CA LEU A 262 6.77 -2.05 -24.40
C LEU A 262 6.33 -1.20 -25.59
N ARG A 263 5.03 -0.93 -25.71
CA ARG A 263 4.48 -0.02 -26.74
C ARG A 263 3.95 1.29 -26.17
N ASP A 264 4.03 1.46 -24.85
CA ASP A 264 3.71 2.71 -24.18
C ASP A 264 4.87 3.72 -24.30
N PRO A 265 4.65 4.92 -24.89
CA PRO A 265 5.72 5.90 -25.11
C PRO A 265 6.47 6.34 -23.85
N ALA A 266 5.77 6.48 -22.71
CA ALA A 266 6.39 6.93 -21.45
C ALA A 266 7.31 5.86 -20.86
N THR A 267 6.83 4.61 -20.86
CA THR A 267 7.62 3.45 -20.38
C THR A 267 8.81 3.18 -21.31
N VAL A 268 8.66 3.36 -22.62
CA VAL A 268 9.76 3.24 -23.61
C VAL A 268 10.84 4.30 -23.38
N ALA A 269 10.47 5.55 -23.07
CA ALA A 269 11.42 6.62 -22.80
C ALA A 269 12.26 6.34 -21.54
N LEU A 270 11.61 5.87 -20.46
CA LEU A 270 12.29 5.46 -19.24
C LEU A 270 13.23 4.28 -19.49
N ALA A 271 12.77 3.25 -20.20
CA ALA A 271 13.59 2.08 -20.53
C ALA A 271 14.85 2.47 -21.33
N ARG A 272 14.73 3.40 -22.29
CA ARG A 272 15.84 3.91 -23.10
C ARG A 272 16.90 4.61 -22.24
N GLN A 273 16.48 5.54 -21.36
CA GLN A 273 17.41 6.24 -20.46
C GLN A 273 18.21 5.28 -19.60
N VAL A 274 17.53 4.25 -19.07
CA VAL A 274 18.18 3.28 -18.19
C VAL A 274 19.15 2.38 -18.97
N THR A 275 18.84 1.99 -20.21
CA THR A 275 19.77 1.24 -21.07
C THR A 275 20.99 2.06 -21.49
N GLU A 276 20.83 3.36 -21.75
CA GLU A 276 21.94 4.27 -22.06
C GLU A 276 22.89 4.43 -20.87
N LEU A 277 22.35 4.55 -19.65
CA LEU A 277 23.13 4.59 -18.41
C LEU A 277 23.87 3.27 -18.11
N SER A 278 23.36 2.15 -18.62
CA SER A 278 23.92 0.82 -18.39
C SER A 278 25.00 0.44 -19.40
N GLY A 279 25.12 1.16 -20.52
CA GLY A 279 26.08 0.87 -21.59
C GLY A 279 25.88 -0.47 -22.29
N GLY A 280 24.69 -1.09 -22.16
CA GLY A 280 24.40 -2.44 -22.66
C GLY A 280 23.12 -3.04 -22.07
N PRO A 281 22.83 -4.32 -22.35
CA PRO A 281 21.70 -5.03 -21.75
C PRO A 281 21.82 -5.04 -20.22
N VAL A 282 20.71 -4.74 -19.54
CA VAL A 282 20.67 -4.63 -18.08
C VAL A 282 20.75 -6.02 -17.47
N GLN A 283 21.92 -6.37 -16.92
CA GLN A 283 22.15 -7.65 -16.24
C GLN A 283 22.06 -7.50 -14.71
N GLY A 284 21.73 -8.60 -14.04
CA GLY A 284 21.28 -8.63 -12.64
C GLY A 284 22.31 -8.21 -11.58
N VAL A 285 21.75 -7.71 -10.47
CA VAL A 285 22.32 -7.10 -9.24
C VAL A 285 23.18 -5.84 -9.45
N GLY A 286 22.48 -4.70 -9.52
CA GLY A 286 23.06 -3.36 -9.44
C GLY A 286 21.96 -2.29 -9.25
N PRO A 287 22.33 -1.04 -8.92
CA PRO A 287 21.36 0.06 -8.72
C PRO A 287 20.45 0.27 -9.93
N VAL A 288 20.99 0.04 -11.13
CA VAL A 288 20.25 0.17 -12.38
C VAL A 288 19.19 -0.93 -12.55
N ALA A 289 19.53 -2.17 -12.23
CA ALA A 289 18.59 -3.29 -12.23
C ALA A 289 17.47 -3.11 -11.19
N SER A 290 17.73 -2.40 -10.09
CA SER A 290 16.73 -2.13 -9.04
C SER A 290 15.52 -1.33 -9.53
N LEU A 291 15.71 -0.48 -10.54
CA LEU A 291 14.65 0.33 -11.15
C LEU A 291 13.63 -0.52 -11.93
N PHE A 292 14.06 -1.68 -12.44
CA PHE A 292 13.20 -2.61 -13.18
C PHE A 292 12.60 -3.71 -12.30
N VAL A 293 12.92 -3.74 -11.00
CA VAL A 293 12.39 -4.75 -10.06
C VAL A 293 10.86 -4.76 -10.01
N PRO A 294 10.13 -3.62 -10.02
CA PRO A 294 8.67 -3.64 -10.07
C PRO A 294 8.13 -4.29 -11.35
N LEU A 295 8.69 -3.91 -12.51
CA LEU A 295 8.31 -4.47 -13.82
C LEU A 295 8.59 -5.97 -13.89
N TRP A 296 9.77 -6.39 -13.40
CA TRP A 296 10.15 -7.79 -13.29
C TRP A 296 9.22 -8.57 -12.36
N ARG A 297 8.87 -8.04 -11.18
CA ARG A 297 7.93 -8.70 -10.26
C ARG A 297 6.57 -8.93 -10.93
N THR A 298 6.06 -7.95 -11.66
CA THR A 298 4.78 -8.05 -12.37
C THR A 298 4.84 -9.10 -13.48
N ALA A 299 5.87 -9.05 -14.33
CA ALA A 299 6.07 -10.03 -15.39
C ALA A 299 6.28 -11.46 -14.82
N ASN A 300 7.12 -11.60 -13.80
CA ASN A 300 7.39 -12.87 -13.14
C ASN A 300 6.16 -13.44 -12.43
N HIS A 301 5.32 -12.59 -11.82
CA HIS A 301 4.07 -13.04 -11.21
C HIS A 301 3.11 -13.62 -12.25
N LEU A 302 3.00 -12.96 -13.41
CA LEU A 302 2.19 -13.46 -14.53
C LEU A 302 2.75 -14.79 -15.07
N LEU A 303 4.07 -14.91 -15.23
CA LEU A 303 4.72 -16.14 -15.69
C LEU A 303 4.51 -17.30 -14.71
N LEU A 304 4.67 -17.06 -13.40
CA LEU A 304 4.41 -18.06 -12.36
C LEU A 304 2.93 -18.46 -12.28
N GLN A 305 2.01 -17.52 -12.53
CA GLN A 305 0.59 -17.85 -12.64
C GLN A 305 0.32 -18.72 -13.85
N LEU A 306 0.92 -18.44 -15.02
CA LEU A 306 0.80 -19.29 -16.19
C LEU A 306 1.38 -20.68 -15.93
N GLN A 307 2.59 -20.79 -15.34
CA GLN A 307 3.21 -22.07 -15.03
C GLN A 307 2.34 -22.97 -14.15
N ARG A 308 1.76 -22.43 -13.06
CA ARG A 308 0.88 -23.20 -12.15
C ARG A 308 -0.37 -23.75 -12.82
N VAL A 309 -0.83 -23.12 -13.90
CA VAL A 309 -2.01 -23.60 -14.64
C VAL A 309 -1.61 -24.57 -15.76
N LEU A 310 -0.36 -24.53 -16.22
CA LEU A 310 0.20 -25.45 -17.21
C LEU A 310 0.74 -26.76 -16.61
N GLU A 311 1.22 -26.74 -15.37
CA GLU A 311 1.73 -27.90 -14.64
C GLU A 311 0.84 -28.19 -13.41
N PRO A 312 -0.34 -28.82 -13.58
CA PRO A 312 -1.10 -29.29 -12.43
C PRO A 312 -0.35 -30.45 -11.77
N GLU A 313 -0.27 -30.43 -10.43
CA GLU A 313 0.36 -31.46 -9.62
C GLU A 313 0.02 -32.88 -10.11
N ALA A 314 1.04 -33.73 -10.19
CA ALA A 314 0.93 -35.11 -10.66
C ALA A 314 0.03 -35.93 -9.72
N GLY A 315 -1.28 -35.92 -9.95
CA GLY A 315 -2.24 -36.64 -9.14
C GLY A 315 -3.67 -36.51 -9.63
N GLY A 316 -4.04 -37.28 -10.66
CA GLY A 316 -5.42 -37.68 -10.89
C GLY A 316 -5.96 -37.52 -12.32
N GLY A 317 -6.12 -38.66 -13.00
CA GLY A 317 -7.24 -38.91 -13.91
C GLY A 317 -7.07 -38.50 -15.37
N GLU A 318 -7.02 -39.50 -16.25
CA GLU A 318 -7.17 -39.36 -17.70
C GLU A 318 -8.38 -38.48 -18.08
N ALA A 319 -8.12 -37.46 -18.89
CA ALA A 319 -9.10 -36.92 -19.82
C ALA A 319 -8.34 -36.34 -21.02
N ASP A 320 -8.61 -36.97 -22.15
CA ASP A 320 -8.27 -36.63 -23.51
C ASP A 320 -8.43 -35.12 -23.79
N GLY A 321 -7.43 -34.57 -24.45
CA GLY A 321 -7.26 -33.14 -24.70
C GLY A 321 -5.79 -32.82 -24.76
N SER A 322 -5.27 -32.69 -26.00
CA SER A 322 -3.92 -32.24 -26.33
C SER A 322 -3.40 -31.22 -25.32
N ALA A 323 -2.12 -31.30 -24.95
CA ALA A 323 -1.46 -30.33 -24.06
C ALA A 323 -1.75 -28.88 -24.51
N GLU A 324 -1.86 -28.63 -25.82
CA GLU A 324 -2.28 -27.34 -26.39
C GLU A 324 -3.70 -26.91 -25.97
N GLY A 325 -4.65 -27.84 -25.85
CA GLY A 325 -6.00 -27.56 -25.40
C GLY A 325 -6.07 -27.20 -23.91
N LYS A 326 -5.22 -27.84 -23.09
CA LYS A 326 -5.08 -27.49 -21.66
C LYS A 326 -4.39 -26.13 -21.50
N VAL A 327 -3.34 -25.85 -22.27
CA VAL A 327 -2.66 -24.54 -22.35
C VAL A 327 -3.63 -23.44 -22.82
N ALA A 328 -4.36 -23.67 -23.89
CA ALA A 328 -5.31 -22.70 -24.42
C ALA A 328 -6.44 -22.42 -23.43
N LYS A 329 -6.94 -23.43 -22.71
CA LYS A 329 -7.97 -23.27 -21.67
C LYS A 329 -7.43 -22.51 -20.46
N ALA A 330 -6.22 -22.84 -20.01
CA ALA A 330 -5.50 -22.18 -18.93
C ALA A 330 -5.31 -20.67 -19.20
N VAL A 331 -4.78 -20.37 -20.37
CA VAL A 331 -4.59 -18.99 -20.87
C VAL A 331 -5.94 -18.29 -20.98
N ARG A 332 -6.99 -18.95 -21.50
CA ARG A 332 -8.36 -18.38 -21.56
C ARG A 332 -9.00 -18.21 -20.19
N THR A 333 -8.60 -18.93 -19.15
CA THR A 333 -9.16 -18.78 -17.80
C THR A 333 -8.47 -17.64 -17.05
N VAL A 334 -7.14 -17.56 -17.13
CA VAL A 334 -6.34 -16.51 -16.49
C VAL A 334 -6.49 -15.17 -17.20
N LEU A 335 -6.47 -15.18 -18.54
CA LEU A 335 -6.66 -13.98 -19.34
C LEU A 335 -8.12 -13.73 -19.71
N GLY A 336 -9.03 -14.70 -19.63
CA GLY A 336 -10.42 -14.49 -20.06
C GLY A 336 -11.28 -13.64 -19.12
N SER A 337 -10.86 -13.43 -17.87
CA SER A 337 -11.41 -12.36 -17.02
C SER A 337 -10.90 -10.98 -17.43
N ARG A 338 -9.79 -10.90 -18.20
CA ARG A 338 -9.14 -9.67 -18.67
C ARG A 338 -9.26 -9.41 -20.18
N LEU A 339 -9.71 -10.39 -20.97
CA LEU A 339 -9.84 -10.35 -22.43
C LEU A 339 -11.29 -10.28 -22.92
N ARG A 340 -12.29 -10.21 -22.03
CA ARG A 340 -13.69 -9.99 -22.45
C ARG A 340 -14.06 -8.51 -22.42
N ARG A 341 -13.67 -7.82 -23.50
CA ARG A 341 -14.36 -6.72 -24.21
C ARG A 341 -13.69 -6.71 -25.60
N HIS A 342 -14.30 -6.87 -26.76
CA HIS A 342 -15.68 -6.90 -27.30
C HIS A 342 -15.62 -7.74 -28.62
N PRO A 343 -16.73 -8.17 -29.25
CA PRO A 343 -16.74 -8.47 -30.69
C PRO A 343 -16.34 -7.24 -31.54
#